data_AF-A0A7Y9PG35-F1
#
_entry.id   AF-A0A7Y9PG35-F1
#
_cell.length_a   1.000
_cell.length_b   1.000
_cell.length_c   1.000
_cell.angle_alpha   90.00
_cell.angle_beta   90.00
_cell.angle_gamma   90.00
#
_symmetry.space_group_name_H-M   'P 1'
#
loop_
_entity.id
_entity.type
_entity.pdbx_description
1 polymer ?
#
loop_
_entity_poly.entity_id
_entity_poly.type
_entity_poly.pdbx_seq_one_letter_code
_entity_poly.pdbx_strand_id
1 'polypeptide(L)'
;MRKKVYGSDVSREQFEVIRPLLEGVRRRTKPRTVDLYEVFCGVLYLLKSGCQWRMLPDDFPKWRTVHSYFQKWSEPGPDGISVLERALKKSVGAARVKQGRKCSTSFLIVDAQSVKNTDTAGQKGYDAGKKVSGIKRHIAVDTQGLPHAVAVTTADVTDRNGALAAFDRCAGNLKKVTSVLVDGGYSGEPFAEAVKDKLDATVQVAKRSELHIRLFTFVTAVAIGSAGNAQTPHLQPIAPRTVVTADASAPPVVRAGLLQSTLIELPVEEKVATVFGGDTVSWVFDAGHVASRYISIKPKVADSTTDLHIVSDHGNEYTIELREISNEKDNTHFDSKVYVTSSDPKAAENMAKSPVFVPAAEAEAKEAQLKKEADDARKAAEADHKAVATAAETFKASYPGMLHFDYTWDQKKGAALGIEQIWRDDKFTYLRGKFQKTPALYELKDGKGSLINYDFANGLYTIPKTVAQGYLSIGKQRVDFRRTKAGS
;
A
#
# COMPACT_ATOMS: atom_id res chain seq x y z
N MET A 1 -9.09 -26.31 43.34
CA MET A 1 -8.28 -26.36 42.10
C MET A 1 -9.17 -26.83 40.96
N ARG A 2 -8.95 -26.28 39.76
CA ARG A 2 -9.68 -26.76 38.56
C ARG A 2 -9.36 -28.22 38.29
N LYS A 3 -10.36 -28.97 37.82
CA LYS A 3 -10.18 -30.39 37.42
C LYS A 3 -9.56 -30.51 36.01
N LYS A 4 -9.70 -29.48 35.18
CA LYS A 4 -9.24 -29.47 33.79
C LYS A 4 -8.04 -28.54 33.64
N VAL A 5 -7.02 -29.02 32.93
CA VAL A 5 -5.84 -28.25 32.53
C VAL A 5 -5.98 -27.92 31.05
N TYR A 6 -5.76 -26.66 30.69
CA TYR A 6 -5.81 -26.22 29.30
C TYR A 6 -4.41 -26.05 28.75
N GLY A 7 -4.22 -26.22 27.43
CA GLY A 7 -2.93 -25.99 26.77
C GLY A 7 -2.45 -24.52 26.82
N SER A 8 -3.30 -23.59 27.27
CA SER A 8 -2.94 -22.20 27.56
C SER A 8 -2.35 -21.98 28.95
N ASP A 9 -2.44 -22.97 29.85
CA ASP A 9 -2.04 -22.82 31.24
C ASP A 9 -0.51 -22.85 31.37
N VAL A 10 0.03 -21.96 32.21
CA VAL A 10 1.45 -22.00 32.62
C VAL A 10 1.61 -22.88 33.84
N SER A 11 2.82 -23.40 34.08
CA SER A 11 3.09 -24.12 35.33
C SER A 11 2.98 -23.19 36.55
N ARG A 12 2.69 -23.76 37.73
CA ARG A 12 2.63 -22.97 38.97
C ARG A 12 3.98 -22.37 39.32
N GLU A 13 5.06 -23.09 39.05
CA GLU A 13 6.44 -22.63 39.22
C GLU A 13 6.74 -21.39 38.37
N GLN A 14 6.29 -21.37 37.10
CA GLN A 14 6.39 -20.18 36.25
C GLN A 14 5.55 -19.02 36.81
N PHE A 15 4.37 -19.32 37.36
CA PHE A 15 3.52 -18.30 37.95
C PHE A 15 4.10 -17.70 39.25
N GLU A 16 4.79 -18.49 40.08
CA GLU A 16 5.42 -17.99 41.32
C GLU A 16 6.40 -16.83 41.07
N VAL A 17 7.07 -16.84 39.91
CA VAL A 17 8.00 -15.77 39.52
C VAL A 17 7.29 -14.40 39.48
N ILE A 18 6.05 -14.37 38.99
CA ILE A 18 5.28 -13.14 38.78
C ILE A 18 4.22 -12.88 39.84
N ARG A 19 3.83 -13.90 40.62
CA ARG A 19 2.80 -13.81 41.65
C ARG A 19 2.97 -12.60 42.57
N PRO A 20 4.14 -12.29 43.16
CA PRO A 20 4.28 -11.16 44.08
C PRO A 20 3.92 -9.81 43.45
N LEU A 21 4.20 -9.64 42.15
CA LEU A 21 3.85 -8.41 41.42
C LEU A 21 2.35 -8.28 41.27
N LEU A 22 1.69 -9.36 40.82
CA LEU A 22 0.25 -9.38 40.59
C LEU A 22 -0.56 -9.24 41.89
N GLU A 23 -0.03 -9.73 43.01
CA GLU A 23 -0.63 -9.60 44.34
C GLU A 23 -0.55 -8.18 44.89
N GLY A 24 0.55 -7.48 44.61
CA GLY A 24 0.84 -6.14 45.12
C GLY A 24 -0.11 -5.04 44.63
N VAL A 25 -0.93 -5.29 43.61
CA VAL A 25 -1.87 -4.28 43.06
C VAL A 25 -3.00 -3.94 44.04
N ARG A 26 -3.36 -4.88 44.92
CA ARG A 26 -4.53 -4.72 45.78
C ARG A 26 -4.16 -3.99 47.08
N ARG A 27 -4.62 -2.74 47.22
CA ARG A 27 -4.45 -1.90 48.42
C ARG A 27 -5.49 -2.14 49.55
N ARG A 28 -6.31 -3.20 49.49
CA ARG A 28 -7.41 -3.45 50.45
C ARG A 28 -7.11 -4.56 51.44
N THR A 29 -7.56 -4.38 52.68
CA THR A 29 -7.38 -5.28 53.84
C THR A 29 -8.24 -6.55 53.81
N LYS A 30 -9.37 -6.59 53.08
CA LYS A 30 -10.21 -7.80 53.02
C LYS A 30 -9.42 -8.99 52.41
N PRO A 31 -9.41 -10.19 53.02
CA PRO A 31 -8.72 -11.34 52.47
C PRO A 31 -9.10 -11.67 51.02
N ARG A 32 -8.15 -12.20 50.25
CA ARG A 32 -8.40 -12.66 48.87
C ARG A 32 -9.09 -14.01 48.92
N THR A 33 -10.18 -14.15 48.17
CA THR A 33 -10.97 -15.40 48.11
C THR A 33 -10.77 -16.20 46.83
N VAL A 34 -9.95 -15.70 45.90
CA VAL A 34 -9.68 -16.34 44.59
C VAL A 34 -8.20 -16.63 44.43
N ASP A 35 -7.87 -17.79 43.86
CA ASP A 35 -6.49 -18.14 43.47
C ASP A 35 -6.10 -17.32 42.22
N LEU A 36 -5.07 -16.48 42.34
CA LEU A 36 -4.61 -15.64 41.23
C LEU A 36 -3.97 -16.44 40.09
N TYR A 37 -3.46 -17.64 40.37
CA TYR A 37 -3.00 -18.54 39.32
C TYR A 37 -4.16 -18.85 38.36
N GLU A 38 -5.33 -19.21 38.90
CA GLU A 38 -6.50 -19.54 38.08
C GLU A 38 -7.05 -18.31 37.36
N VAL A 39 -6.97 -17.13 37.97
CA VAL A 39 -7.31 -15.87 37.30
C VAL A 39 -6.36 -15.61 36.13
N PHE A 40 -5.06 -15.77 36.33
CA PHE A 40 -4.05 -15.54 35.29
C PHE A 40 -4.18 -16.54 34.14
N CYS A 41 -4.36 -17.83 34.43
CA CYS A 41 -4.65 -18.85 33.42
C CYS A 41 -5.95 -18.55 32.66
N GLY A 42 -6.98 -18.00 33.34
CA GLY A 42 -8.20 -17.53 32.66
C GLY A 42 -7.95 -16.40 31.67
N VAL A 43 -7.06 -15.45 31.99
CA VAL A 43 -6.62 -14.40 31.04
C VAL A 43 -5.86 -15.02 29.87
N LEU A 44 -4.93 -15.95 30.12
CA LEU A 44 -4.17 -16.63 29.06
C LEU A 44 -5.08 -17.46 28.14
N TYR A 45 -6.07 -18.15 28.70
CA TYR A 45 -7.05 -18.90 27.93
C TYR A 45 -7.82 -17.99 26.97
N LEU A 46 -8.28 -16.83 27.46
CA LEU A 46 -8.98 -15.85 26.63
C LEU A 46 -8.07 -15.31 25.52
N LEU A 47 -6.81 -14.99 25.82
CA LEU A 47 -5.84 -14.52 24.82
C LEU A 47 -5.50 -15.58 23.78
N LYS A 48 -5.44 -16.86 24.17
CA LYS A 48 -5.10 -17.97 23.27
C LYS A 48 -6.29 -18.42 22.40
N SER A 49 -7.49 -18.43 22.96
CA SER A 49 -8.71 -18.90 22.28
C SER A 49 -9.47 -17.80 21.55
N GLY A 50 -9.30 -16.53 21.95
CA GLY A 50 -10.11 -15.41 21.44
C GLY A 50 -11.58 -15.44 21.88
N CYS A 51 -11.94 -16.27 22.88
CA CYS A 51 -13.33 -16.37 23.31
C CYS A 51 -13.84 -15.05 23.93
N GLN A 52 -15.14 -14.78 23.79
CA GLN A 52 -15.75 -13.65 24.49
C GLN A 52 -15.65 -13.83 26.02
N TRP A 53 -15.56 -12.74 26.78
CA TRP A 53 -15.47 -12.80 28.25
C TRP A 53 -16.56 -13.65 28.90
N ARG A 54 -17.80 -13.55 28.41
CA ARG A 54 -18.95 -14.33 28.94
C ARG A 54 -18.89 -15.82 28.59
N MET A 55 -18.05 -16.20 27.62
CA MET A 55 -17.82 -17.58 27.16
C MET A 55 -16.61 -18.22 27.84
N LEU A 56 -16.00 -17.55 28.83
CA LEU A 56 -14.94 -18.17 29.63
C LEU A 56 -15.51 -19.41 30.32
N PRO A 57 -14.85 -20.59 30.25
CA PRO A 57 -15.34 -21.81 30.86
C PRO A 57 -15.65 -21.66 32.35
N ASP A 58 -16.73 -22.30 32.81
CA ASP A 58 -17.25 -22.17 34.18
C ASP A 58 -16.33 -22.77 35.27
N ASP A 59 -15.31 -23.54 34.89
CA ASP A 59 -14.30 -24.02 35.82
C ASP A 59 -13.26 -22.95 36.18
N PHE A 60 -13.09 -21.90 35.37
CA PHE A 60 -12.33 -20.70 35.77
C PHE A 60 -13.10 -19.85 36.80
N PRO A 61 -12.40 -18.95 37.54
CA PRO A 61 -13.10 -17.93 38.33
C PRO A 61 -14.09 -17.16 37.44
N LYS A 62 -15.23 -16.73 38.02
CA LYS A 62 -16.28 -16.00 37.29
C LYS A 62 -15.67 -14.91 36.39
N TRP A 63 -16.06 -14.86 35.13
CA TRP A 63 -15.45 -13.98 34.12
C TRP A 63 -15.34 -12.50 34.57
N ARG A 64 -16.32 -11.98 35.32
CA ARG A 64 -16.28 -10.61 35.88
C ARG A 64 -15.08 -10.39 36.80
N THR A 65 -14.73 -11.41 37.57
CA THR A 65 -13.57 -11.41 38.46
C THR A 65 -12.29 -11.41 37.64
N VAL A 66 -12.19 -12.31 36.65
CA VAL A 66 -11.02 -12.41 35.77
C VAL A 66 -10.79 -11.09 35.03
N HIS A 67 -11.84 -10.53 34.43
CA HIS A 67 -11.82 -9.22 33.79
C HIS A 67 -11.41 -8.10 34.74
N SER A 68 -11.95 -8.07 35.96
CA SER A 68 -11.59 -7.04 36.95
C SER A 68 -10.11 -7.08 37.34
N TYR A 69 -9.53 -8.28 37.48
CA TYR A 69 -8.09 -8.41 37.74
C TYR A 69 -7.27 -8.03 36.50
N PHE A 70 -7.67 -8.48 35.31
CA PHE A 70 -7.02 -8.10 34.07
C PHE A 70 -6.97 -6.57 33.90
N GLN A 71 -8.08 -5.86 34.12
CA GLN A 71 -8.11 -4.40 34.06
C GLN A 71 -7.15 -3.76 35.07
N LYS A 72 -7.18 -4.19 36.33
CA LYS A 72 -6.29 -3.66 37.38
C LYS A 72 -4.81 -3.93 37.09
N TRP A 73 -4.49 -5.10 36.55
CA TRP A 73 -3.12 -5.44 36.19
C TRP A 73 -2.65 -4.69 34.95
N SER A 74 -3.56 -4.36 34.03
CA SER A 74 -3.26 -3.66 32.77
C SER A 74 -3.23 -2.15 32.91
N GLU A 75 -3.78 -1.59 33.98
CA GLU A 75 -3.77 -0.16 34.24
C GLU A 75 -2.32 0.38 34.36
N PRO A 76 -1.93 1.37 33.52
CA PRO A 76 -0.60 1.96 33.60
C PRO A 76 -0.37 2.65 34.95
N GLY A 77 0.80 2.44 35.55
CA GLY A 77 1.24 3.20 36.72
C GLY A 77 1.67 4.63 36.35
N PRO A 78 2.17 5.42 37.34
CA PRO A 78 2.67 6.78 37.12
C PRO A 78 3.80 6.88 36.09
N ASP A 79 4.56 5.80 35.89
CA ASP A 79 5.62 5.70 34.90
C ASP A 79 5.16 5.12 33.55
N GLY A 80 3.84 4.99 33.35
CA GLY A 80 3.25 4.51 32.10
C GLY A 80 3.35 2.98 31.87
N ILE A 81 3.92 2.24 32.83
CA ILE A 81 4.12 0.79 32.76
C ILE A 81 3.15 0.10 33.72
N SER A 82 2.34 -0.83 33.21
CA SER A 82 1.39 -1.59 34.01
C SER A 82 2.05 -2.72 34.79
N VAL A 83 1.39 -3.23 35.83
CA VAL A 83 1.90 -4.36 36.61
C VAL A 83 1.95 -5.64 35.78
N LEU A 84 0.99 -5.83 34.87
CA LEU A 84 0.99 -6.93 33.92
C LEU A 84 2.22 -6.87 33.01
N GLU A 85 2.56 -5.69 32.50
CA GLU A 85 3.76 -5.51 31.66
C GLU A 85 5.05 -5.83 32.44
N ARG A 86 5.15 -5.42 33.71
CA ARG A 86 6.29 -5.78 34.57
C ARG A 86 6.37 -7.28 34.81
N ALA A 87 5.23 -7.93 35.07
CA ALA A 87 5.17 -9.37 35.24
C ALA A 87 5.66 -10.10 33.98
N LEU A 88 5.20 -9.70 32.80
CA LEU A 88 5.64 -10.29 31.53
C LEU A 88 7.14 -10.08 31.29
N LYS A 89 7.68 -8.88 31.54
CA LYS A 89 9.13 -8.61 31.46
C LYS A 89 9.93 -9.50 32.43
N LYS A 90 9.42 -9.72 33.65
CA LYS A 90 10.04 -10.62 34.63
C LYS A 90 10.03 -12.07 34.17
N SER A 91 8.94 -12.53 33.55
CA SER A 91 8.86 -13.87 32.94
C SER A 91 9.88 -14.04 31.80
N VAL A 92 10.06 -13.02 30.95
CA VAL A 92 11.09 -13.03 29.89
C VAL A 92 12.49 -13.14 30.49
N GLY A 93 12.79 -12.34 31.52
CA GLY A 93 14.07 -12.42 32.24
C GLY A 93 14.34 -13.80 32.84
N ALA A 94 13.33 -14.41 33.48
CA ALA A 94 13.44 -15.76 34.04
C ALA A 94 13.64 -16.84 32.96
N ALA A 95 12.93 -16.74 31.84
CA ALA A 95 13.09 -17.65 30.70
C ALA A 95 14.51 -17.58 30.13
N ARG A 96 15.07 -16.38 29.99
CA ARG A 96 16.46 -16.18 29.54
C ARG A 96 17.48 -16.79 30.49
N VAL A 97 17.33 -16.56 31.79
CA VAL A 97 18.23 -17.15 32.80
C VAL A 97 18.17 -18.68 32.78
N LYS A 98 16.97 -19.26 32.63
CA LYS A 98 16.80 -20.71 32.50
C LYS A 98 17.53 -21.29 31.27
N GLN A 99 17.69 -20.49 30.22
CA GLN A 99 18.44 -20.85 29.01
C GLN A 99 19.94 -20.49 29.09
N GLY A 100 20.47 -20.18 30.27
CA GLY A 100 21.88 -19.82 30.47
C GLY A 100 22.27 -18.44 29.93
N ARG A 101 21.29 -17.57 29.67
CA ARG A 101 21.51 -16.20 29.17
C ARG A 101 21.38 -15.19 30.31
N LYS A 102 21.95 -13.99 30.11
CA LYS A 102 21.71 -12.85 31.01
C LYS A 102 20.25 -12.41 30.94
N CYS A 103 19.70 -12.00 32.09
CA CYS A 103 18.32 -11.51 32.22
C CYS A 103 18.01 -10.38 31.22
N SER A 104 18.89 -9.39 31.10
CA SER A 104 18.83 -8.35 30.08
C SER A 104 19.49 -8.81 28.78
N THR A 105 18.90 -8.44 27.64
CA THR A 105 19.48 -8.71 26.32
C THR A 105 20.47 -7.65 25.89
N SER A 106 21.49 -8.07 25.14
CA SER A 106 22.41 -7.17 24.43
C SER A 106 22.08 -7.02 22.95
N PHE A 107 21.12 -7.82 22.45
CA PHE A 107 20.77 -7.89 21.04
C PHE A 107 19.26 -7.90 20.86
N LEU A 108 18.77 -7.13 19.89
CA LEU A 108 17.37 -7.10 19.48
C LEU A 108 17.22 -7.41 18.00
N ILE A 109 16.12 -8.07 17.65
CA ILE A 109 15.60 -8.24 16.29
C ILE A 109 14.25 -7.53 16.27
N VAL A 110 14.06 -6.62 15.31
CA VAL A 110 12.86 -5.77 15.26
C VAL A 110 12.10 -6.01 13.97
N ASP A 111 10.79 -6.17 14.13
CA ASP A 111 9.87 -6.27 13.01
C ASP A 111 8.52 -5.64 13.37
N ALA A 112 7.73 -5.33 12.33
CA ALA A 112 6.41 -4.74 12.46
C ALA A 112 5.36 -5.49 11.64
N GLN A 113 4.20 -5.74 12.27
CA GLN A 113 3.08 -6.40 11.62
C GLN A 113 1.83 -5.50 11.62
N SER A 114 1.32 -5.22 10.42
CA SER A 114 0.04 -4.54 10.21
C SER A 114 -1.09 -5.55 10.29
N VAL A 115 -2.12 -5.23 11.06
CA VAL A 115 -3.29 -6.09 11.25
C VAL A 115 -4.57 -5.29 11.17
N LYS A 116 -5.61 -5.90 10.61
CA LYS A 116 -6.96 -5.32 10.60
C LYS A 116 -7.46 -5.16 12.03
N ASN A 117 -8.16 -4.07 12.27
CA ASN A 117 -8.81 -3.82 13.55
C ASN A 117 -10.13 -4.59 13.68
N THR A 118 -10.60 -4.71 14.92
CA THR A 118 -12.00 -5.02 15.21
C THR A 118 -12.88 -3.79 14.97
N ASP A 119 -14.15 -3.99 14.64
CA ASP A 119 -15.10 -2.91 14.30
C ASP A 119 -15.24 -1.82 15.39
N THR A 120 -14.95 -2.15 16.64
CA THR A 120 -15.04 -1.27 17.81
C THR A 120 -13.80 -0.42 18.08
N ALA A 121 -12.75 -0.49 17.24
CA ALA A 121 -11.50 0.21 17.48
C ALA A 121 -11.63 1.73 17.26
N GLY A 122 -11.28 2.52 18.29
CA GLY A 122 -11.37 3.98 18.26
C GLY A 122 -10.27 4.69 17.46
N GLN A 123 -9.19 3.99 17.08
CA GLN A 123 -8.10 4.53 16.26
C GLN A 123 -7.69 3.50 15.20
N LYS A 124 -7.51 3.96 13.95
CA LYS A 124 -7.04 3.16 12.83
C LYS A 124 -6.23 4.01 11.85
N GLY A 125 -5.31 3.37 11.15
CA GLY A 125 -4.55 3.95 10.04
C GLY A 125 -4.67 3.11 8.79
N TYR A 126 -3.99 3.51 7.72
CA TYR A 126 -3.88 2.74 6.49
C TYR A 126 -2.41 2.51 6.13
N ASP A 127 -2.01 1.25 6.07
CA ASP A 127 -0.70 0.84 5.58
C ASP A 127 -0.81 0.62 4.06
N ALA A 128 -0.24 1.54 3.28
CA ALA A 128 -0.27 1.45 1.82
C ALA A 128 0.54 0.26 1.29
N GLY A 129 1.67 -0.09 1.94
CA GLY A 129 2.54 -1.18 1.51
C GLY A 129 1.88 -2.55 1.70
N LYS A 130 1.16 -2.74 2.80
CA LYS A 130 0.43 -3.99 3.09
C LYS A 130 -1.05 -3.95 2.69
N LYS A 131 -1.55 -2.79 2.24
CA LYS A 131 -2.96 -2.51 1.93
C LYS A 131 -3.92 -2.88 3.09
N VAL A 132 -3.46 -2.66 4.32
CA VAL A 132 -4.22 -2.98 5.55
C VAL A 132 -4.70 -1.70 6.21
N SER A 133 -6.01 -1.61 6.45
CA SER A 133 -6.56 -0.62 7.39
C SER A 133 -6.68 -1.21 8.78
N GLY A 134 -6.02 -0.59 9.76
CA GLY A 134 -6.04 -1.05 11.15
C GLY A 134 -4.92 -0.48 12.00
N ILE A 135 -4.27 -1.34 12.78
CA ILE A 135 -3.13 -1.03 13.65
C ILE A 135 -1.87 -1.72 13.15
N LYS A 136 -0.74 -1.27 13.66
CA LYS A 136 0.56 -1.90 13.45
C LYS A 136 1.22 -2.19 14.78
N ARG A 137 1.72 -3.41 14.93
CA ARG A 137 2.39 -3.92 16.13
C ARG A 137 3.88 -3.97 15.85
N HIS A 138 4.65 -3.20 16.57
CA HIS A 138 6.11 -3.12 16.49
C HIS A 138 6.67 -3.92 17.65
N ILE A 139 7.47 -4.95 17.35
CA ILE A 139 7.97 -5.87 18.37
C ILE A 139 9.48 -6.00 18.21
N ALA A 140 10.19 -5.80 19.32
CA ALA A 140 11.60 -6.11 19.43
C ALA A 140 11.78 -7.36 20.29
N VAL A 141 12.37 -8.40 19.71
CA VAL A 141 12.64 -9.69 20.37
C VAL A 141 14.14 -9.94 20.47
N ASP A 142 14.55 -10.88 21.32
CA ASP A 142 15.92 -11.38 21.30
C ASP A 142 16.12 -12.57 20.33
N THR A 143 17.31 -13.17 20.34
CA THR A 143 17.67 -14.33 19.52
C THR A 143 16.88 -15.61 19.86
N GLN A 144 16.02 -15.60 20.88
CA GLN A 144 15.14 -16.70 21.26
C GLN A 144 13.67 -16.36 21.00
N GLY A 145 13.40 -15.22 20.35
CA GLY A 145 12.04 -14.75 20.08
C GLY A 145 11.32 -14.21 21.29
N LEU A 146 12.00 -13.96 22.43
CA LEU A 146 11.35 -13.42 23.62
C LEU A 146 11.22 -11.89 23.50
N PRO A 147 10.04 -11.31 23.79
CA PRO A 147 9.78 -9.88 23.58
C PRO A 147 10.43 -9.00 24.66
N HIS A 148 11.10 -7.93 24.23
CA HIS A 148 11.75 -6.94 25.10
C HIS A 148 11.15 -5.53 24.98
N ALA A 149 10.60 -5.20 23.80
CA ALA A 149 9.87 -3.96 23.58
C ALA A 149 8.69 -4.19 22.63
N VAL A 150 7.56 -3.54 22.94
CA VAL A 150 6.34 -3.62 22.12
C VAL A 150 5.71 -2.23 22.06
N ALA A 151 5.32 -1.80 20.87
CA ALA A 151 4.44 -0.66 20.66
C ALA A 151 3.32 -1.02 19.69
N VAL A 152 2.14 -0.44 19.91
CA VAL A 152 1.01 -0.55 19.00
C VAL A 152 0.64 0.84 18.53
N THR A 153 0.62 1.04 17.22
CA THR A 153 0.31 2.33 16.57
C THR A 153 -0.81 2.16 15.57
N THR A 154 -1.32 3.24 15.01
CA THR A 154 -2.14 3.17 13.79
C THR A 154 -1.29 2.65 12.62
N ALA A 155 -1.93 2.02 11.63
CA ALA A 155 -1.22 1.32 10.55
C ALA A 155 -0.44 2.22 9.58
N ASP A 156 -0.77 3.51 9.52
CA ASP A 156 -0.06 4.52 8.72
C ASP A 156 1.32 4.90 9.30
N VAL A 157 1.55 4.64 10.60
CA VAL A 157 2.86 4.88 11.21
C VAL A 157 3.90 3.96 10.57
N THR A 158 5.02 4.56 10.19
CA THR A 158 6.14 3.84 9.59
C THR A 158 6.79 2.90 10.59
N ASP A 159 7.33 1.79 10.09
CA ASP A 159 7.97 0.75 10.89
C ASP A 159 9.12 1.33 11.73
N ARG A 160 9.90 2.24 11.13
CA ARG A 160 10.96 3.02 11.80
C ARG A 160 10.42 3.82 12.99
N ASN A 161 9.39 4.65 12.78
CA ASN A 161 8.84 5.49 13.86
C ASN A 161 8.20 4.66 14.97
N GLY A 162 7.52 3.57 14.62
CA GLY A 162 6.93 2.67 15.62
C GLY A 162 7.97 1.89 16.43
N ALA A 163 9.08 1.48 15.84
CA ALA A 163 10.20 0.90 16.57
C ALA A 163 10.83 1.89 17.56
N LEU A 164 11.07 3.14 17.14
CA LEU A 164 11.58 4.19 18.04
C LEU A 164 10.62 4.45 19.21
N ALA A 165 9.31 4.47 18.96
CA ALA A 165 8.30 4.58 20.01
C ALA A 165 8.33 3.38 20.99
N ALA A 166 8.57 2.17 20.47
CA ALA A 166 8.76 0.98 21.32
C ALA A 166 10.00 1.10 22.21
N PHE A 167 11.10 1.65 21.67
CA PHE A 167 12.33 1.88 22.42
C PHE A 167 12.17 2.93 23.51
N ASP A 168 11.54 4.06 23.21
CA ASP A 168 11.29 5.11 24.21
C ASP A 168 10.44 4.58 25.37
N ARG A 169 9.34 3.89 25.05
CA ARG A 169 8.46 3.29 26.06
C ARG A 169 9.19 2.26 26.92
N CYS A 170 10.14 1.52 26.34
CA CYS A 170 10.81 0.39 27.00
C CYS A 170 12.24 0.68 27.43
N ALA A 171 12.73 1.93 27.35
CA ALA A 171 14.13 2.31 27.52
C ALA A 171 14.76 1.74 28.81
N GLY A 172 14.00 1.72 29.91
CA GLY A 172 14.44 1.13 31.18
C GLY A 172 14.89 -0.33 31.09
N ASN A 173 14.27 -1.14 30.22
CA ASN A 173 14.60 -2.55 30.00
C ASN A 173 15.70 -2.76 28.93
N LEU A 174 16.01 -1.73 28.14
CA LEU A 174 16.88 -1.83 26.96
C LEU A 174 18.29 -1.29 27.20
N LYS A 175 18.62 -0.87 28.44
CA LYS A 175 19.92 -0.28 28.82
C LYS A 175 21.17 -1.12 28.52
N LYS A 176 21.01 -2.41 28.23
CA LYS A 176 22.12 -3.33 27.93
C LYS A 176 22.20 -3.72 26.45
N VAL A 177 21.26 -3.24 25.64
CA VAL A 177 21.24 -3.47 24.19
C VAL A 177 22.38 -2.70 23.56
N THR A 178 23.21 -3.40 22.80
CA THR A 178 24.34 -2.81 22.06
C THR A 178 24.17 -2.95 20.55
N SER A 179 23.27 -3.85 20.10
CA SER A 179 23.04 -4.09 18.67
C SER A 179 21.57 -4.39 18.39
N VAL A 180 21.07 -3.85 17.28
CA VAL A 180 19.71 -4.01 16.78
C VAL A 180 19.75 -4.49 15.35
N LEU A 181 19.15 -5.65 15.07
CA LEU A 181 18.98 -6.20 13.73
C LEU A 181 17.59 -5.89 13.21
N VAL A 182 17.53 -5.38 11.99
CA VAL A 182 16.30 -4.94 11.32
C VAL A 182 16.31 -5.39 9.87
N ASP A 183 15.14 -5.43 9.22
CA ASP A 183 15.07 -5.70 7.78
C ASP A 183 15.35 -4.45 6.93
N GLY A 184 15.28 -4.61 5.60
CA GLY A 184 15.52 -3.51 4.64
C GLY A 184 14.57 -2.31 4.77
N GLY A 185 13.37 -2.48 5.34
CA GLY A 185 12.39 -1.42 5.57
C GLY A 185 12.81 -0.41 6.64
N TYR A 186 13.81 -0.74 7.46
CA TYR A 186 14.38 0.13 8.49
C TYR A 186 15.70 0.78 8.06
N SER A 187 16.07 0.66 6.78
CA SER A 187 17.30 1.28 6.25
C SER A 187 17.27 2.81 6.31
N GLY A 188 18.46 3.41 6.37
CA GLY A 188 18.68 4.86 6.39
C GLY A 188 19.43 5.35 7.62
N GLU A 189 20.31 6.32 7.41
CA GLU A 189 21.13 6.97 8.45
C GLU A 189 20.30 7.57 9.61
N PRO A 190 19.15 8.26 9.36
CA PRO A 190 18.37 8.86 10.45
C PRO A 190 17.83 7.83 11.47
N PHE A 191 17.51 6.62 11.02
CA PHE A 191 17.05 5.57 11.93
C PHE A 191 18.21 5.02 12.77
N ALA A 192 19.38 4.82 12.16
CA ALA A 192 20.56 4.36 12.87
C ALA A 192 21.03 5.37 13.93
N GLU A 193 21.03 6.67 13.60
CA GLU A 193 21.32 7.75 14.55
C GLU A 193 20.31 7.78 15.70
N ALA A 194 19.01 7.71 15.40
CA ALA A 194 17.99 7.70 16.45
C ALA A 194 18.11 6.49 17.39
N VAL A 195 18.51 5.32 16.89
CA VAL A 195 18.80 4.14 17.72
C VAL A 195 20.05 4.34 18.56
N LYS A 196 21.08 4.98 18.00
CA LYS A 196 22.31 5.32 18.72
C LYS A 196 22.01 6.28 19.85
N ASP A 197 21.22 7.32 19.62
CA ASP A 197 20.85 8.31 20.63
C ASP A 197 20.01 7.71 21.78
N LYS A 198 19.06 6.83 21.45
CA LYS A 198 18.12 6.27 22.43
C LYS A 198 18.68 5.10 23.22
N LEU A 199 19.47 4.24 22.58
CA LEU A 199 19.91 2.96 23.14
C LEU A 199 21.43 2.83 23.26
N ASP A 200 22.22 3.76 22.71
CA ASP A 200 23.67 3.62 22.54
C ASP A 200 24.06 2.38 21.69
N ALA A 201 23.15 1.92 20.83
CA ALA A 201 23.27 0.68 20.08
C ALA A 201 23.55 0.90 18.58
N THR A 202 24.15 -0.09 17.93
CA THR A 202 24.37 -0.09 16.46
C THR A 202 23.23 -0.80 15.72
N VAL A 203 22.82 -0.28 14.57
CA VAL A 203 21.82 -0.94 13.70
C VAL A 203 22.51 -1.78 12.62
N GLN A 204 22.06 -3.02 12.47
CA GLN A 204 22.44 -3.93 11.40
C GLN A 204 21.21 -4.18 10.51
N VAL A 205 21.33 -3.87 9.23
CA VAL A 205 20.25 -4.10 8.26
C VAL A 205 20.48 -5.44 7.57
N ALA A 206 19.60 -6.41 7.83
CA ALA A 206 19.59 -7.69 7.16
C ALA A 206 19.04 -7.51 5.74
N LYS A 207 19.93 -7.47 4.74
CA LYS A 207 19.53 -7.48 3.33
C LYS A 207 19.10 -8.89 2.94
N ARG A 208 18.01 -9.01 2.17
CA ARG A 208 17.42 -10.29 1.73
C ARG A 208 18.42 -11.17 0.97
N SER A 209 19.40 -10.57 0.27
CA SER A 209 20.52 -11.25 -0.40
C SER A 209 21.56 -11.84 0.55
N GLU A 210 21.70 -11.30 1.77
CA GLU A 210 22.70 -11.74 2.77
C GLU A 210 22.15 -12.80 3.74
N LEU A 211 20.83 -12.84 3.93
CA LEU A 211 20.14 -13.88 4.72
C LEU A 211 20.26 -15.27 4.09
N HIS A 212 20.22 -15.38 2.76
CA HIS A 212 20.46 -16.65 2.05
C HIS A 212 21.89 -17.19 2.27
N ILE A 213 22.88 -16.29 2.35
CA ILE A 213 24.29 -16.66 2.51
C ILE A 213 24.58 -17.05 3.97
N ARG A 214 24.02 -16.34 4.97
CA ARG A 214 24.35 -16.57 6.38
C ARG A 214 23.51 -17.65 7.07
N LEU A 215 22.27 -17.90 6.63
CA LEU A 215 21.47 -19.01 7.17
C LEU A 215 22.06 -20.38 6.76
N PHE A 216 22.73 -20.44 5.60
CA PHE A 216 23.44 -21.65 5.14
C PHE A 216 24.70 -21.96 5.96
N THR A 217 25.39 -20.95 6.52
CA THR A 217 26.64 -21.14 7.28
C THR A 217 26.41 -21.41 8.77
N PHE A 218 25.30 -20.96 9.37
CA PHE A 218 25.08 -21.09 10.82
C PHE A 218 24.39 -22.42 11.22
N VAL A 219 23.61 -23.03 10.34
CA VAL A 219 22.92 -24.30 10.62
C VAL A 219 23.90 -25.49 10.65
N THR A 220 25.07 -25.38 10.02
CA THR A 220 26.09 -26.43 10.01
C THR A 220 26.90 -26.55 11.30
N ALA A 221 26.86 -25.57 12.21
CA ALA A 221 27.76 -25.53 13.37
C ALA A 221 27.16 -25.93 14.73
N VAL A 222 25.85 -26.20 14.85
CA VAL A 222 25.20 -26.48 16.16
C VAL A 222 24.58 -27.89 16.26
N ALA A 223 24.77 -28.76 15.26
CA ALA A 223 24.23 -30.12 15.26
C ALA A 223 25.29 -31.23 15.43
N ILE A 224 26.31 -31.02 16.28
CA ILE A 224 27.10 -32.14 16.83
C ILE A 224 26.69 -32.30 18.29
N GLY A 225 25.60 -33.01 18.51
CA GLY A 225 25.01 -33.21 19.83
C GLY A 225 23.86 -34.21 19.81
N SER A 226 24.21 -35.48 19.59
CA SER A 226 23.45 -36.68 19.96
C SER A 226 21.97 -36.76 19.53
N ALA A 227 21.71 -37.40 18.39
CA ALA A 227 20.48 -38.15 18.13
C ALA A 227 20.80 -39.32 17.18
N GLY A 228 20.22 -40.48 17.47
CA GLY A 228 20.55 -41.77 16.86
C GLY A 228 20.34 -41.84 15.34
N ASN A 229 21.15 -42.70 14.74
CA ASN A 229 21.14 -43.09 13.33
C ASN A 229 19.75 -43.62 12.91
N ALA A 230 18.99 -42.82 12.19
CA ALA A 230 17.96 -43.30 11.25
C ALA A 230 18.32 -42.71 9.89
N GLN A 231 18.94 -43.53 9.03
CA GLN A 231 19.22 -43.17 7.64
C GLN A 231 17.90 -43.01 6.89
N THR A 232 17.49 -41.77 6.61
CA THR A 232 16.43 -41.47 5.64
C THR A 232 16.83 -42.02 4.26
N PRO A 233 15.95 -42.74 3.54
CA PRO A 233 16.20 -43.18 2.17
C PRO A 233 16.55 -41.97 1.28
N HIS A 234 17.66 -42.04 0.55
CA HIS A 234 18.08 -40.97 -0.36
C HIS A 234 17.41 -41.16 -1.73
N LEU A 235 16.29 -40.48 -1.96
CA LEU A 235 15.63 -40.47 -3.27
C LEU A 235 16.58 -39.90 -4.35
N GLN A 236 16.47 -40.41 -5.58
CA GLN A 236 17.23 -39.97 -6.74
C GLN A 236 16.40 -39.00 -7.60
N PRO A 237 16.95 -37.88 -8.10
CA PRO A 237 16.21 -36.99 -8.98
C PRO A 237 16.00 -37.63 -10.36
N ILE A 238 14.80 -37.55 -10.93
CA ILE A 238 14.60 -37.86 -12.35
C ILE A 238 14.97 -36.69 -13.25
N ALA A 239 15.17 -37.01 -14.53
CA ALA A 239 15.30 -36.01 -15.59
C ALA A 239 14.07 -35.10 -15.66
N PRO A 240 14.26 -33.79 -15.93
CA PRO A 240 13.14 -32.87 -16.08
C PRO A 240 12.11 -33.37 -17.09
N ARG A 241 10.82 -33.26 -16.75
CA ARG A 241 9.72 -33.69 -17.62
C ARG A 241 8.65 -32.62 -17.74
N THR A 242 7.88 -32.68 -18.82
CA THR A 242 6.71 -31.82 -19.01
C THR A 242 5.46 -32.52 -18.51
N VAL A 243 4.63 -31.75 -17.83
CA VAL A 243 3.33 -32.13 -17.31
C VAL A 243 2.27 -31.28 -18.01
N VAL A 244 1.30 -31.95 -18.61
CA VAL A 244 0.20 -31.30 -19.34
C VAL A 244 -1.04 -31.27 -18.45
N THR A 245 -1.59 -30.08 -18.23
CA THR A 245 -2.86 -29.88 -17.52
C THR A 245 -3.98 -29.66 -18.54
N ALA A 246 -5.20 -30.09 -18.20
CA ALA A 246 -6.41 -29.76 -18.95
C ALA A 246 -7.60 -29.66 -18.00
N ASP A 247 -8.47 -28.68 -18.19
CA ASP A 247 -9.64 -28.43 -17.33
C ASP A 247 -10.56 -29.66 -17.21
N ALA A 248 -10.65 -30.47 -18.27
CA ALA A 248 -11.51 -31.64 -18.34
C ALA A 248 -10.87 -32.94 -17.83
N SER A 249 -9.62 -32.89 -17.33
CA SER A 249 -8.84 -34.07 -16.94
C SER A 249 -8.43 -34.05 -15.47
N ALA A 250 -8.17 -35.22 -14.90
CA ALA A 250 -7.61 -35.31 -13.56
C ALA A 250 -6.24 -34.61 -13.51
N PRO A 251 -5.94 -33.86 -12.43
CA PRO A 251 -4.67 -33.18 -12.30
C PRO A 251 -3.50 -34.18 -12.40
N PRO A 252 -2.47 -33.88 -13.21
CA PRO A 252 -1.30 -34.71 -13.28
C PRO A 252 -0.53 -34.70 -11.95
N VAL A 253 0.10 -35.83 -11.61
CA VAL A 253 0.82 -36.01 -10.35
C VAL A 253 2.30 -35.63 -10.49
N VAL A 254 2.78 -34.79 -9.56
CA VAL A 254 4.20 -34.47 -9.34
C VAL A 254 4.66 -35.10 -8.03
N ARG A 255 5.75 -35.87 -8.11
CA ARG A 255 6.32 -36.66 -7.03
C ARG A 255 7.43 -35.85 -6.35
N ALA A 256 7.25 -35.50 -5.09
CA ALA A 256 8.24 -34.76 -4.32
C ALA A 256 8.89 -35.65 -3.26
N GLY A 257 10.14 -35.34 -2.91
CA GLY A 257 10.86 -36.01 -1.84
C GLY A 257 10.91 -35.16 -0.57
N LEU A 258 10.82 -35.81 0.59
CA LEU A 258 11.03 -35.18 1.89
C LEU A 258 12.42 -34.56 1.94
N LEU A 259 12.49 -33.32 2.44
CA LEU A 259 13.71 -32.49 2.47
C LEU A 259 14.29 -32.13 1.09
N GLN A 260 13.76 -32.63 -0.01
CA GLN A 260 14.09 -32.25 -1.39
C GLN A 260 13.17 -31.13 -1.88
N SER A 261 13.64 -30.38 -2.88
CA SER A 261 12.84 -29.35 -3.55
C SER A 261 12.55 -29.78 -4.98
N THR A 262 11.31 -29.55 -5.43
CA THR A 262 10.91 -29.72 -6.83
C THR A 262 10.66 -28.34 -7.43
N LEU A 263 11.31 -28.05 -8.55
CA LEU A 263 11.11 -26.79 -9.29
C LEU A 263 10.05 -26.98 -10.38
N ILE A 264 8.96 -26.22 -10.31
CA ILE A 264 7.94 -26.14 -11.35
C ILE A 264 8.20 -24.89 -12.18
N GLU A 265 8.19 -25.03 -13.50
CA GLU A 265 8.46 -23.96 -14.47
C GLU A 265 7.31 -23.81 -15.45
N LEU A 266 6.77 -22.59 -15.55
CA LEU A 266 5.74 -22.20 -16.50
C LEU A 266 6.34 -21.95 -17.90
N PRO A 267 5.51 -21.85 -18.96
CA PRO A 267 5.94 -21.41 -20.29
C PRO A 267 6.72 -20.10 -20.23
N VAL A 268 7.60 -19.90 -21.21
CA VAL A 268 8.58 -18.79 -21.21
C VAL A 268 7.92 -17.42 -21.27
N GLU A 269 6.73 -17.39 -21.86
CA GLU A 269 5.89 -16.22 -22.08
C GLU A 269 5.10 -15.82 -20.83
N GLU A 270 5.03 -16.70 -19.82
CA GLU A 270 4.20 -16.51 -18.64
C GLU A 270 4.99 -16.29 -17.36
N LYS A 271 4.38 -15.53 -16.45
CA LYS A 271 4.85 -15.38 -15.07
C LYS A 271 3.76 -15.85 -14.13
N VAL A 272 4.16 -16.33 -12.97
CA VAL A 272 3.26 -16.67 -11.88
C VAL A 272 2.65 -15.37 -11.33
N ALA A 273 1.33 -15.24 -11.45
CA ALA A 273 0.60 -14.15 -10.81
C ALA A 273 0.22 -14.53 -9.37
N THR A 274 -0.26 -15.76 -9.16
CA THR A 274 -0.57 -16.27 -7.82
C THR A 274 -0.53 -17.81 -7.77
N VAL A 275 -0.37 -18.34 -6.55
CA VAL A 275 -0.34 -19.78 -6.26
C VAL A 275 -1.23 -20.08 -5.07
N PHE A 276 -1.99 -21.17 -5.15
CA PHE A 276 -2.81 -21.70 -4.07
C PHE A 276 -2.43 -23.16 -3.84
N GLY A 277 -2.09 -23.52 -2.61
CA GLY A 277 -1.89 -24.91 -2.22
C GLY A 277 -2.91 -25.30 -1.15
N GLY A 278 -3.47 -26.50 -1.24
CA GLY A 278 -4.45 -27.00 -0.27
C GLY A 278 -3.86 -27.12 1.15
N ASP A 279 -2.76 -27.84 1.31
CA ASP A 279 -2.07 -28.04 2.59
C ASP A 279 -0.79 -27.20 2.71
N THR A 280 -0.93 -25.97 3.20
CA THR A 280 0.20 -25.07 3.49
C THR A 280 0.94 -25.39 4.81
N VAL A 281 0.41 -26.32 5.61
CA VAL A 281 1.06 -26.77 6.85
C VAL A 281 2.15 -27.76 6.51
N SER A 282 1.81 -28.80 5.75
CA SER A 282 2.73 -29.88 5.37
C SER A 282 3.56 -29.54 4.14
N TRP A 283 3.20 -28.54 3.35
CA TRP A 283 3.93 -28.14 2.15
C TRP A 283 4.39 -26.67 2.21
N VAL A 284 5.50 -26.39 1.54
CA VAL A 284 5.98 -25.06 1.21
C VAL A 284 5.78 -24.85 -0.28
N PHE A 285 5.22 -23.70 -0.64
CA PHE A 285 5.09 -23.22 -2.01
C PHE A 285 5.78 -21.86 -2.10
N ASP A 286 6.81 -21.77 -2.93
CA ASP A 286 7.61 -20.55 -3.08
C ASP A 286 7.68 -20.15 -4.55
N ALA A 287 6.91 -19.14 -4.93
CA ALA A 287 6.93 -18.54 -6.27
C ALA A 287 7.90 -17.35 -6.40
N GLY A 288 8.73 -17.11 -5.37
CA GLY A 288 9.57 -15.92 -5.26
C GLY A 288 8.79 -14.65 -4.92
N HIS A 289 9.52 -13.54 -4.76
CA HIS A 289 8.96 -12.22 -4.44
C HIS A 289 8.92 -11.26 -5.63
N VAL A 290 9.38 -11.73 -6.79
CA VAL A 290 9.38 -11.02 -8.06
C VAL A 290 8.59 -11.88 -9.03
N ALA A 291 7.78 -11.26 -9.88
CA ALA A 291 7.04 -11.99 -10.92
C ALA A 291 8.04 -12.82 -11.76
N SER A 292 7.94 -14.14 -11.61
CA SER A 292 8.84 -15.11 -12.20
C SER A 292 8.02 -16.29 -12.71
N ARG A 293 8.62 -17.12 -13.57
CA ARG A 293 7.96 -18.33 -14.10
C ARG A 293 8.18 -19.57 -13.23
N TYR A 294 8.75 -19.40 -12.04
CA TYR A 294 9.28 -20.50 -11.23
C TYR A 294 8.50 -20.64 -9.92
N ILE A 295 8.24 -21.89 -9.53
CA ILE A 295 7.67 -22.24 -8.24
C ILE A 295 8.51 -23.37 -7.66
N SER A 296 9.11 -23.17 -6.49
CA SER A 296 9.73 -24.24 -5.71
C SER A 296 8.71 -24.80 -4.73
N ILE A 297 8.48 -26.11 -4.78
CA ILE A 297 7.69 -26.83 -3.77
C ILE A 297 8.58 -27.68 -2.88
N LYS A 298 8.17 -27.82 -1.61
CA LYS A 298 8.89 -28.66 -0.65
C LYS A 298 7.95 -29.28 0.39
N PRO A 299 7.86 -30.61 0.49
CA PRO A 299 7.12 -31.28 1.55
C PRO A 299 7.90 -31.23 2.88
N LYS A 300 7.14 -31.10 3.98
CA LYS A 300 7.62 -31.13 5.38
C LYS A 300 7.23 -32.42 6.09
N VAL A 301 6.22 -33.13 5.60
CA VAL A 301 5.67 -34.35 6.19
C VAL A 301 5.63 -35.45 5.14
N ALA A 302 6.10 -36.64 5.53
CA ALA A 302 6.12 -37.80 4.64
C ALA A 302 4.71 -38.32 4.33
N ASP A 303 4.55 -38.98 3.17
CA ASP A 303 3.30 -39.60 2.71
C ASP A 303 2.11 -38.64 2.60
N SER A 304 2.38 -37.33 2.51
CA SER A 304 1.36 -36.31 2.36
C SER A 304 1.04 -36.05 0.89
N THR A 305 -0.22 -35.66 0.62
CA THR A 305 -0.69 -35.24 -0.70
C THR A 305 -1.42 -33.92 -0.59
N THR A 306 -1.35 -33.11 -1.64
CA THR A 306 -2.07 -31.84 -1.75
C THR A 306 -2.23 -31.46 -3.20
N ASP A 307 -3.18 -30.58 -3.50
CA ASP A 307 -3.27 -29.87 -4.77
C ASP A 307 -2.41 -28.59 -4.78
N LEU A 308 -2.03 -28.20 -6.00
CA LEU A 308 -1.39 -26.94 -6.33
C LEU A 308 -2.11 -26.31 -7.52
N HIS A 309 -2.67 -25.12 -7.31
CA HIS A 309 -3.26 -24.30 -8.36
C HIS A 309 -2.37 -23.08 -8.62
N ILE A 310 -2.08 -22.83 -9.89
CA ILE A 310 -1.23 -21.73 -10.34
C ILE A 310 -2.04 -20.88 -11.30
N VAL A 311 -2.02 -19.57 -11.11
CA VAL A 311 -2.60 -18.62 -12.07
C VAL A 311 -1.46 -17.80 -12.67
N SER A 312 -1.40 -17.76 -13.99
CA SER A 312 -0.41 -16.96 -14.73
C SER A 312 -0.83 -15.49 -14.86
N ASP A 313 0.11 -14.63 -15.21
CA ASP A 313 -0.11 -13.23 -15.56
C ASP A 313 -0.99 -13.05 -16.82
N HIS A 314 -1.05 -14.06 -17.69
CA HIS A 314 -1.95 -14.12 -18.83
C HIS A 314 -3.33 -14.71 -18.49
N GLY A 315 -3.55 -15.10 -17.22
CA GLY A 315 -4.82 -15.63 -16.73
C GLY A 315 -5.06 -17.10 -17.05
N ASN A 316 -3.99 -17.86 -17.34
CA ASN A 316 -4.07 -19.31 -17.48
C ASN A 316 -3.98 -19.98 -16.11
N GLU A 317 -4.69 -21.09 -15.97
CA GLU A 317 -4.78 -21.84 -14.73
C GLU A 317 -4.13 -23.22 -14.92
N TYR A 318 -3.30 -23.61 -13.96
CA TYR A 318 -2.63 -24.90 -13.94
C TYR A 318 -2.92 -25.59 -12.61
N THR A 319 -3.52 -26.78 -12.66
CA THR A 319 -3.80 -27.58 -11.48
C THR A 319 -3.01 -28.87 -11.53
N ILE A 320 -2.29 -29.17 -10.44
CA ILE A 320 -1.37 -30.30 -10.32
C ILE A 320 -1.59 -30.95 -8.95
N GLU A 321 -1.51 -32.28 -8.88
CA GLU A 321 -1.48 -33.00 -7.61
C GLU A 321 -0.02 -33.21 -7.18
N LEU A 322 0.28 -32.89 -5.93
CA LEU A 322 1.58 -33.12 -5.31
C LEU A 322 1.49 -34.32 -4.37
N ARG A 323 2.47 -35.22 -4.49
CA ARG A 323 2.58 -36.41 -3.64
C ARG A 323 3.99 -36.57 -3.11
N GLU A 324 4.11 -36.68 -1.79
CA GLU A 324 5.36 -37.03 -1.12
C GLU A 324 5.55 -38.55 -1.16
N ILE A 325 6.75 -39.03 -1.51
CA ILE A 325 7.00 -40.46 -1.82
C ILE A 325 8.14 -41.09 -1.01
N SER A 326 8.69 -40.44 0.03
CA SER A 326 9.92 -40.90 0.68
C SER A 326 9.81 -42.24 1.42
N ASN A 327 8.61 -42.66 1.80
CA ASN A 327 8.39 -43.98 2.42
C ASN A 327 7.88 -45.04 1.43
N GLU A 328 7.69 -44.69 0.15
CA GLU A 328 7.24 -45.65 -0.86
C GLU A 328 8.38 -46.61 -1.23
N LYS A 329 8.24 -47.88 -0.85
CA LYS A 329 9.28 -48.91 -1.06
C LYS A 329 9.65 -49.14 -2.52
N ASP A 330 8.70 -48.92 -3.43
CA ASP A 330 8.87 -49.17 -4.86
C ASP A 330 9.32 -47.92 -5.64
N ASN A 331 9.38 -46.76 -4.99
CA ASN A 331 9.59 -45.48 -5.65
C ASN A 331 10.86 -44.80 -5.12
N THR A 332 11.96 -45.02 -5.83
CA THR A 332 13.28 -44.49 -5.46
C THR A 332 13.57 -43.12 -6.08
N HIS A 333 12.63 -42.54 -6.83
CA HIS A 333 12.89 -41.40 -7.69
C HIS A 333 11.84 -40.28 -7.58
N PHE A 334 12.28 -39.04 -7.44
CA PHE A 334 11.41 -37.86 -7.33
C PHE A 334 11.60 -36.87 -8.50
N ASP A 335 10.58 -36.05 -8.75
CA ASP A 335 10.63 -34.97 -9.72
C ASP A 335 11.51 -33.83 -9.19
N SER A 336 12.70 -33.63 -9.75
CA SER A 336 13.55 -32.48 -9.38
C SER A 336 13.11 -31.19 -10.09
N LYS A 337 12.65 -31.32 -11.32
CA LYS A 337 12.18 -30.23 -12.17
C LYS A 337 11.02 -30.68 -13.06
N VAL A 338 9.97 -29.87 -13.14
CA VAL A 338 8.77 -30.12 -13.95
C VAL A 338 8.43 -28.88 -14.76
N TYR A 339 8.24 -29.05 -16.07
CA TYR A 339 7.66 -28.01 -16.92
C TYR A 339 6.15 -28.19 -16.97
N VAL A 340 5.40 -27.11 -16.93
CA VAL A 340 3.94 -27.13 -16.96
C VAL A 340 3.44 -26.48 -18.23
N THR A 341 2.46 -27.11 -18.86
CA THR A 341 1.79 -26.61 -20.07
C THR A 341 0.31 -26.97 -20.01
N SER A 342 -0.55 -26.16 -20.61
CA SER A 342 -1.98 -26.49 -20.76
C SER A 342 -2.25 -26.98 -22.17
N SER A 343 -3.12 -27.99 -22.32
CA SER A 343 -3.65 -28.41 -23.62
C SER A 343 -4.94 -27.69 -24.01
N ASP A 344 -5.45 -26.79 -23.18
CA ASP A 344 -6.71 -26.08 -23.44
C ASP A 344 -6.49 -25.00 -24.52
N PRO A 345 -7.34 -24.93 -25.57
CA PRO A 345 -7.19 -23.94 -26.64
C PRO A 345 -7.20 -22.49 -26.13
N LYS A 346 -7.98 -22.23 -25.07
CA LYS A 346 -8.07 -20.92 -24.42
C LYS A 346 -6.72 -20.47 -23.83
N ALA A 347 -5.88 -21.40 -23.39
CA ALA A 347 -4.58 -21.07 -22.83
C ALA A 347 -3.66 -20.44 -23.89
N ALA A 348 -3.66 -20.99 -25.10
CA ALA A 348 -2.92 -20.43 -26.23
C ALA A 348 -3.48 -19.07 -26.68
N GLU A 349 -4.81 -18.89 -26.67
CA GLU A 349 -5.44 -17.60 -26.97
C GLU A 349 -5.09 -16.51 -25.95
N ASN A 350 -4.98 -16.87 -24.67
CA ASN A 350 -4.59 -15.96 -23.61
C ASN A 350 -3.12 -15.54 -23.73
N MET A 351 -2.23 -16.48 -24.08
CA MET A 351 -0.81 -16.18 -24.32
C MET A 351 -0.58 -15.25 -25.52
N ALA A 352 -1.52 -15.20 -26.48
CA ALA A 352 -1.44 -14.26 -27.61
C ALA A 352 -1.87 -12.83 -27.24
N LYS A 353 -2.49 -12.62 -26.07
CA LYS A 353 -2.96 -11.32 -25.58
C LYS A 353 -1.93 -10.71 -24.63
N SER A 354 -2.06 -9.42 -24.34
CA SER A 354 -1.25 -8.79 -23.30
C SER A 354 -1.57 -9.38 -21.92
N PRO A 355 -0.58 -9.42 -21.00
CA PRO A 355 -0.81 -9.91 -19.64
C PRO A 355 -1.96 -9.16 -18.97
N VAL A 356 -2.82 -9.91 -18.30
CA VAL A 356 -3.93 -9.39 -17.49
C VAL A 356 -3.40 -8.82 -16.17
N PHE A 357 -2.35 -9.43 -15.62
CA PHE A 357 -1.71 -9.02 -14.37
C PHE A 357 -0.31 -8.49 -14.64
N VAL A 358 0.00 -7.29 -14.12
CA VAL A 358 1.34 -6.70 -14.17
C VAL A 358 1.88 -6.46 -12.76
N PRO A 359 3.20 -6.56 -12.53
CA PRO A 359 3.79 -6.23 -11.24
C PRO A 359 3.46 -4.80 -10.81
N ALA A 360 3.18 -4.61 -9.51
CA ALA A 360 2.82 -3.30 -8.97
C ALA A 360 3.87 -2.21 -9.28
N ALA A 361 5.16 -2.55 -9.22
CA ALA A 361 6.24 -1.62 -9.54
C ALA A 361 6.21 -1.15 -11.01
N GLU A 362 5.84 -2.03 -11.95
CA GLU A 362 5.70 -1.67 -13.37
C GLU A 362 4.47 -0.77 -13.57
N ALA A 363 3.37 -1.05 -12.88
CA ALA A 363 2.17 -0.21 -12.89
C ALA A 363 2.47 1.19 -12.31
N GLU A 364 3.11 1.27 -11.15
CA GLU A 364 3.50 2.53 -10.50
C GLU A 364 4.46 3.35 -11.36
N ALA A 365 5.44 2.71 -12.00
CA ALA A 365 6.37 3.39 -12.91
C ALA A 365 5.62 4.00 -14.11
N LYS A 366 4.67 3.26 -14.68
CA LYS A 366 3.85 3.72 -15.81
C LYS A 366 2.90 4.85 -15.40
N GLU A 367 2.29 4.76 -14.23
CA GLU A 367 1.46 5.83 -13.66
C GLU A 367 2.29 7.09 -13.40
N ALA A 368 3.49 6.96 -12.84
CA ALA A 368 4.39 8.10 -12.62
C ALA A 368 4.82 8.75 -13.93
N GLN A 369 5.10 7.96 -14.96
CA GLN A 369 5.41 8.46 -16.30
C GLN A 369 4.23 9.24 -16.89
N LEU A 370 3.03 8.65 -16.90
CA LEU A 370 1.82 9.29 -17.42
C LEU A 370 1.49 10.59 -16.68
N LYS A 371 1.69 10.61 -15.35
CA LYS A 371 1.51 11.82 -14.54
C LYS A 371 2.50 12.91 -14.91
N LYS A 372 3.78 12.55 -15.12
CA LYS A 372 4.80 13.50 -15.57
C LYS A 372 4.47 14.08 -16.94
N GLU A 373 4.07 13.23 -17.90
CA GLU A 373 3.64 13.67 -19.24
C GLU A 373 2.42 14.61 -19.18
N ALA A 374 1.44 14.32 -18.32
CA ALA A 374 0.28 15.18 -18.11
C ALA A 374 0.65 16.52 -17.46
N ASP A 375 1.54 16.53 -16.46
CA ASP A 375 2.02 17.75 -15.80
C ASP A 375 2.83 18.63 -16.78
N ASP A 376 3.66 18.01 -17.62
CA ASP A 376 4.44 18.72 -18.64
C ASP A 376 3.53 19.31 -19.73
N ALA A 377 2.52 18.55 -20.19
CA ALA A 377 1.52 19.05 -21.13
C ALA A 377 0.71 20.22 -20.55
N ARG A 378 0.33 20.14 -19.27
CA ARG A 378 -0.38 21.22 -18.58
C ARG A 378 0.48 22.48 -18.46
N LYS A 379 1.76 22.36 -18.09
CA LYS A 379 2.69 23.49 -18.04
C LYS A 379 2.88 24.15 -19.41
N ALA A 380 2.96 23.35 -20.47
CA ALA A 380 3.03 23.88 -21.84
C ALA A 380 1.78 24.70 -22.19
N ALA A 381 0.59 24.17 -21.89
CA ALA A 381 -0.67 24.89 -22.13
C ALA A 381 -0.78 26.19 -21.29
N GLU A 382 -0.35 26.18 -20.03
CA GLU A 382 -0.31 27.38 -19.18
C GLU A 382 0.68 28.43 -19.73
N ALA A 383 1.83 28.00 -20.25
CA ALA A 383 2.81 28.88 -20.87
C ALA A 383 2.27 29.54 -22.15
N ASP A 384 1.60 28.77 -23.01
CA ASP A 384 0.95 29.27 -24.23
C ASP A 384 -0.14 30.29 -23.90
N HIS A 385 -0.99 30.00 -22.91
CA HIS A 385 -2.02 30.93 -22.46
C HIS A 385 -1.43 32.26 -21.94
N LYS A 386 -0.32 32.17 -21.19
CA LYS A 386 0.38 33.35 -20.68
C LYS A 386 1.00 34.16 -21.82
N ALA A 387 1.60 33.50 -22.81
CA ALA A 387 2.16 34.16 -23.99
C ALA A 387 1.09 34.93 -24.78
N VAL A 388 -0.08 34.32 -24.99
CA VAL A 388 -1.23 34.96 -25.65
C VAL A 388 -1.74 36.16 -24.85
N ALA A 389 -1.85 36.03 -23.52
CA ALA A 389 -2.29 37.12 -22.65
C ALA A 389 -1.30 38.31 -22.68
N THR A 390 0.01 38.04 -22.60
CA THR A 390 1.05 39.08 -22.72
C THR A 390 1.04 39.75 -24.09
N ALA A 391 0.84 38.99 -25.18
CA ALA A 391 0.68 39.56 -26.51
C ALA A 391 -0.54 40.49 -26.61
N ALA A 392 -1.67 40.10 -26.00
CA ALA A 392 -2.89 40.91 -25.95
C ALA A 392 -2.72 42.20 -25.13
N GLU A 393 -2.01 42.15 -23.99
CA GLU A 393 -1.70 43.34 -23.20
C GLU A 393 -0.73 44.27 -23.91
N THR A 394 0.30 43.72 -24.55
CA THR A 394 1.25 44.51 -25.36
C THR A 394 0.51 45.23 -26.50
N PHE A 395 -0.41 44.53 -27.17
CA PHE A 395 -1.26 45.12 -28.22
C PHE A 395 -2.15 46.25 -27.68
N LYS A 396 -2.75 46.08 -26.50
CA LYS A 396 -3.56 47.12 -25.83
C LYS A 396 -2.72 48.33 -25.42
N ALA A 397 -1.51 48.12 -24.91
CA ALA A 397 -0.61 49.19 -24.48
C ALA A 397 -0.07 50.02 -25.67
N SER A 398 0.08 49.40 -26.85
CA SER A 398 0.53 50.06 -28.08
C SER A 398 -0.59 50.71 -28.90
N TYR A 399 -1.75 50.99 -28.30
CA TYR A 399 -2.93 51.53 -29.00
C TYR A 399 -3.13 53.04 -28.72
N PRO A 400 -2.46 53.95 -29.44
CA PRO A 400 -2.71 55.37 -29.35
C PRO A 400 -3.79 55.77 -30.37
N GLY A 401 -4.95 56.20 -29.89
CA GLY A 401 -5.98 56.80 -30.73
C GLY A 401 -6.92 57.64 -29.89
N MET A 402 -7.03 58.92 -30.22
CA MET A 402 -8.05 59.79 -29.63
C MET A 402 -9.40 59.36 -30.22
N LEU A 403 -10.40 59.07 -29.38
CA LEU A 403 -11.73 58.69 -29.87
C LEU A 403 -12.45 59.92 -30.43
N HIS A 404 -12.94 59.81 -31.67
CA HIS A 404 -13.69 60.85 -32.36
C HIS A 404 -15.16 60.42 -32.50
N PHE A 405 -16.07 61.21 -31.95
CA PHE A 405 -17.53 61.02 -32.05
C PHE A 405 -18.12 61.96 -33.12
N ASP A 406 -17.53 61.94 -34.31
CA ASP A 406 -17.78 62.89 -35.39
C ASP A 406 -18.71 62.34 -36.49
N TYR A 407 -19.65 61.46 -36.14
CA TYR A 407 -20.62 60.90 -37.10
C TYR A 407 -22.03 61.47 -36.93
N THR A 408 -22.72 61.60 -38.06
CA THR A 408 -24.13 61.99 -38.12
C THR A 408 -24.93 60.99 -38.96
N TRP A 409 -26.16 60.73 -38.53
CA TRP A 409 -27.14 59.88 -39.20
C TRP A 409 -28.56 60.34 -38.83
N ASP A 410 -29.56 59.83 -39.55
CA ASP A 410 -30.97 60.04 -39.19
C ASP A 410 -31.30 59.26 -37.91
N GLN A 411 -31.48 59.98 -36.80
CA GLN A 411 -31.69 59.37 -35.48
C GLN A 411 -32.95 58.52 -35.40
N LYS A 412 -34.04 58.90 -36.10
CA LYS A 412 -35.29 58.13 -36.08
C LYS A 412 -35.12 56.81 -36.82
N LYS A 413 -34.51 56.85 -38.02
CA LYS A 413 -34.24 55.63 -38.79
C LYS A 413 -33.17 54.76 -38.13
N GLY A 414 -32.15 55.37 -37.53
CA GLY A 414 -31.09 54.70 -36.78
C GLY A 414 -31.62 53.92 -35.59
N ALA A 415 -32.44 54.56 -34.75
CA ALA A 415 -33.08 53.91 -33.61
C ALA A 415 -34.02 52.77 -34.04
N ALA A 416 -34.77 52.94 -35.13
CA ALA A 416 -35.64 51.89 -35.67
C ALA A 416 -34.85 50.65 -36.14
N LEU A 417 -33.61 50.82 -36.58
CA LEU A 417 -32.71 49.72 -36.92
C LEU A 417 -31.86 49.23 -35.73
N GLY A 418 -31.89 49.91 -34.60
CA GLY A 418 -31.14 49.55 -33.40
C GLY A 418 -29.72 50.12 -33.31
N ILE A 419 -29.37 51.13 -34.12
CA ILE A 419 -28.10 51.85 -33.99
C ILE A 419 -28.14 52.68 -32.70
N GLU A 420 -27.15 52.48 -31.82
CA GLU A 420 -26.97 53.25 -30.58
C GLU A 420 -25.91 54.34 -30.76
N GLN A 421 -24.75 54.00 -31.36
CA GLN A 421 -23.65 54.96 -31.51
C GLN A 421 -22.68 54.57 -32.62
N ILE A 422 -22.09 55.59 -33.27
CA ILE A 422 -21.03 55.43 -34.28
C ILE A 422 -19.90 56.38 -33.91
N TRP A 423 -18.67 55.87 -33.86
CA TRP A 423 -17.46 56.66 -33.57
C TRP A 423 -16.25 56.04 -34.26
N ARG A 424 -15.09 56.66 -34.15
CA ARG A 424 -13.84 56.14 -34.69
C ARG A 424 -12.67 56.48 -33.79
N ASP A 425 -11.53 55.87 -34.04
CA ASP A 425 -10.24 56.44 -33.69
C ASP A 425 -9.52 56.89 -34.98
N ASP A 426 -8.20 56.87 -35.00
CA ASP A 426 -7.38 57.22 -36.16
C ASP A 426 -7.23 56.08 -37.17
N LYS A 427 -7.70 54.86 -36.87
CA LYS A 427 -7.52 53.65 -37.69
C LYS A 427 -8.82 52.90 -38.02
N PHE A 428 -9.77 52.85 -37.10
CA PHE A 428 -10.96 52.02 -37.13
C PHE A 428 -12.24 52.85 -36.99
N THR A 429 -13.33 52.38 -37.61
CA THR A 429 -14.68 52.87 -37.35
C THR A 429 -15.45 51.84 -36.53
N TYR A 430 -16.13 52.30 -35.50
CA TYR A 430 -16.89 51.49 -34.56
C TYR A 430 -18.38 51.82 -34.66
N LEU A 431 -19.21 50.79 -34.63
CA LEU A 431 -20.66 50.92 -34.61
C LEU A 431 -21.24 50.00 -33.53
N ARG A 432 -22.00 50.59 -32.61
CA ARG A 432 -22.67 49.89 -31.52
C ARG A 432 -24.17 49.95 -31.72
N GLY A 433 -24.83 48.83 -31.49
CA GLY A 433 -26.27 48.75 -31.59
C GLY A 433 -26.83 47.37 -31.33
N LYS A 434 -28.14 47.33 -31.08
CA LYS A 434 -28.93 46.10 -30.90
C LYS A 434 -29.77 45.85 -32.14
N PHE A 435 -29.17 45.16 -33.09
CA PHE A 435 -29.81 44.85 -34.36
C PHE A 435 -30.65 43.57 -34.24
N GLN A 436 -31.87 43.60 -34.77
CA GLN A 436 -32.71 42.39 -34.82
C GLN A 436 -32.17 41.34 -35.81
N LYS A 437 -31.37 41.75 -36.79
CA LYS A 437 -30.69 40.90 -37.76
C LYS A 437 -29.31 41.46 -38.07
N THR A 438 -28.38 40.61 -38.47
CA THR A 438 -27.01 40.99 -38.82
C THR A 438 -27.02 42.09 -39.91
N PRO A 439 -26.49 43.29 -39.61
CA PRO A 439 -26.45 44.37 -40.57
C PRO A 439 -25.38 44.13 -41.65
N ALA A 440 -25.67 44.56 -42.88
CA ALA A 440 -24.66 44.73 -43.91
C ALA A 440 -24.19 46.19 -43.91
N LEU A 441 -22.87 46.40 -43.84
CA LEU A 441 -22.24 47.72 -43.79
C LEU A 441 -21.57 48.02 -45.14
N TYR A 442 -21.79 49.22 -45.65
CA TYR A 442 -21.26 49.65 -46.93
C TYR A 442 -20.53 50.98 -46.79
N GLU A 443 -19.41 51.12 -47.51
CA GLU A 443 -18.70 52.37 -47.68
C GLU A 443 -19.18 53.03 -48.97
N LEU A 444 -19.51 54.32 -48.90
CA LEU A 444 -19.86 55.13 -50.08
C LEU A 444 -18.61 55.84 -50.58
N LYS A 445 -18.20 55.53 -51.81
CA LYS A 445 -17.21 56.29 -52.58
C LYS A 445 -17.83 56.67 -53.92
N ASP A 446 -17.82 57.96 -54.26
CA ASP A 446 -18.35 58.49 -55.52
C ASP A 446 -19.79 58.04 -55.84
N GLY A 447 -20.63 57.97 -54.81
CA GLY A 447 -22.04 57.57 -54.92
C GLY A 447 -22.29 56.06 -55.05
N LYS A 448 -21.24 55.23 -55.12
CA LYS A 448 -21.35 53.76 -55.17
C LYS A 448 -21.01 53.13 -53.83
N GLY A 449 -21.84 52.20 -53.37
CA GLY A 449 -21.65 51.45 -52.13
C GLY A 449 -20.79 50.22 -52.33
N SER A 450 -19.71 50.06 -51.55
CA SER A 450 -18.89 48.85 -51.48
C SER A 450 -19.09 48.16 -50.13
N LEU A 451 -19.37 46.85 -50.13
CA LEU A 451 -19.57 46.08 -48.89
C LEU A 451 -18.28 46.07 -48.05
N ILE A 452 -18.41 46.27 -46.74
CA ILE A 452 -17.30 46.30 -45.79
C ILE A 452 -17.35 45.06 -44.91
N ASN A 453 -16.22 44.37 -44.77
CA ASN A 453 -16.03 43.36 -43.75
C ASN A 453 -15.77 44.02 -42.39
N TYR A 454 -16.32 43.44 -41.34
CA TYR A 454 -16.18 43.91 -39.97
C TYR A 454 -16.03 42.74 -39.02
N ASP A 455 -15.40 42.99 -37.87
CA ASP A 455 -15.38 42.06 -36.76
C ASP A 455 -16.51 42.41 -35.77
N PHE A 456 -17.20 41.40 -35.25
CA PHE A 456 -18.27 41.57 -34.28
C PHE A 456 -17.94 40.86 -32.97
N ALA A 457 -17.87 41.62 -31.87
CA ALA A 457 -17.70 41.07 -30.53
C ALA A 457 -18.48 41.93 -29.51
N ASN A 458 -19.21 41.29 -28.60
CA ASN A 458 -19.91 41.93 -27.47
C ASN A 458 -20.81 43.14 -27.85
N GLY A 459 -21.49 43.08 -29.01
CA GLY A 459 -22.38 44.15 -29.46
C GLY A 459 -21.69 45.31 -30.18
N LEU A 460 -20.38 45.20 -30.43
CA LEU A 460 -19.57 46.19 -31.14
C LEU A 460 -19.14 45.65 -32.51
N TYR A 461 -19.45 46.41 -33.56
CA TYR A 461 -19.02 46.17 -34.93
C TYR A 461 -17.77 47.03 -35.20
N THR A 462 -16.64 46.39 -35.48
CA THR A 462 -15.34 47.04 -35.71
C THR A 462 -14.96 46.93 -37.17
N ILE A 463 -14.85 48.08 -37.84
CA ILE A 463 -14.44 48.18 -39.24
C ILE A 463 -12.94 48.49 -39.28
N PRO A 464 -12.10 47.70 -39.98
CA PRO A 464 -10.63 47.85 -40.02
C PRO A 464 -10.14 49.02 -40.91
N LYS A 465 -10.91 50.11 -40.95
CA LYS A 465 -10.57 51.38 -41.61
C LYS A 465 -11.50 52.49 -41.12
N THR A 466 -11.07 53.75 -41.25
CA THR A 466 -11.94 54.90 -41.02
C THR A 466 -12.87 55.13 -42.23
N VAL A 467 -14.18 55.11 -42.02
CA VAL A 467 -15.19 55.29 -43.07
C VAL A 467 -15.69 56.73 -43.08
N ALA A 468 -15.47 57.47 -44.16
CA ALA A 468 -15.93 58.87 -44.24
C ALA A 468 -17.45 58.99 -44.43
N GLN A 469 -18.02 58.13 -45.28
CA GLN A 469 -19.45 58.04 -45.54
C GLN A 469 -19.81 56.58 -45.83
N GLY A 470 -20.93 56.13 -45.29
CA GLY A 470 -21.37 54.76 -45.45
C GLY A 470 -22.85 54.61 -45.14
N TYR A 471 -23.34 53.39 -45.25
CA TYR A 471 -24.69 53.07 -44.79
C TYR A 471 -24.76 51.67 -44.21
N LEU A 472 -25.68 51.52 -43.28
CA LEU A 472 -26.08 50.25 -42.71
C LEU A 472 -27.40 49.84 -43.36
N SER A 473 -27.50 48.59 -43.78
CA SER A 473 -28.73 48.01 -44.32
C SER A 473 -29.12 46.71 -43.63
N ILE A 474 -30.40 46.57 -43.32
CA ILE A 474 -31.02 45.33 -42.86
C ILE A 474 -32.26 45.10 -43.74
N GLY A 475 -32.19 44.11 -44.64
CA GLY A 475 -33.24 43.87 -45.62
C GLY A 475 -33.46 45.08 -46.54
N LYS A 476 -34.70 45.59 -46.63
CA LYS A 476 -35.06 46.78 -47.44
C LYS A 476 -34.82 48.11 -46.73
N GLN A 477 -34.48 48.10 -45.44
CA GLN A 477 -34.29 49.30 -44.64
C GLN A 477 -32.82 49.72 -44.63
N ARG A 478 -32.57 51.03 -44.71
CA ARG A 478 -31.24 51.63 -44.81
C ARG A 478 -31.13 52.90 -43.97
N VAL A 479 -29.98 53.05 -43.31
CA VAL A 479 -29.58 54.28 -42.62
C VAL A 479 -28.19 54.70 -43.09
N ASP A 480 -28.11 55.89 -43.67
CA ASP A 480 -26.86 56.51 -44.07
C ASP A 480 -26.19 57.19 -42.86
N PHE A 481 -24.88 57.02 -42.74
CA PHE A 481 -24.06 57.72 -41.78
C PHE A 481 -22.89 58.40 -42.49
N ARG A 482 -22.51 59.58 -42.00
CA ARG A 482 -21.39 60.36 -42.55
C ARG A 482 -20.64 61.09 -41.46
N ARG A 483 -19.35 61.24 -41.67
CA ARG A 483 -18.50 62.06 -40.80
C ARG A 483 -18.85 63.54 -40.99
N THR A 484 -19.03 64.27 -39.90
CA THR A 484 -19.10 65.73 -39.94
C THR A 484 -17.71 66.27 -40.25
N LYS A 485 -17.58 67.14 -41.25
CA LYS A 485 -16.34 67.91 -41.41
C LYS A 485 -16.23 68.79 -40.17
N ALA A 486 -15.08 68.73 -39.48
CA ALA A 486 -14.74 69.74 -38.50
C ALA A 486 -14.82 71.11 -39.17
N GLY A 487 -15.53 72.06 -38.56
CA GLY A 487 -15.54 73.45 -39.00
C GLY A 487 -14.12 74.02 -39.02
N SER A 488 -13.88 74.87 -40.01
CA SER A 488 -12.83 75.88 -40.09
C SER A 488 -12.46 76.53 -38.76
#